data_AF-A0A9D3SK44-F1
#
_entry.id   AF-A0A9D3SK44-F1
#
_cell.length_a   1.000
_cell.length_b   1.000
_cell.length_c   1.000
_cell.angle_alpha   90.00
_cell.angle_beta   90.00
_cell.angle_gamma   90.00
#
_symmetry.space_group_name_H-M   'P 1'
#
loop_
_entity.id
_entity.type
_entity.pdbx_description
1 polymer ?
#
loop_
_entity_poly.entity_id
_entity_poly.type
_entity_poly.pdbx_seq_one_letter_code
_entity_poly.pdbx_strand_id
1 'polypeptide(L)'
;MAEYGGVQKGSLKLKGTGDISAGKKKKKKDKEMKRLEKQVLTTSTDEETTKKAYVDKRTPAQIAFDKIQEKRQMERILNKASKTHKRRVEEFNRHLDTLTEHYDIPKVSWTK
;
A
#
# COMPACT_ATOMS: atom_id res chain seq x y z
N MET A 1 -30.28 15.37 24.25
CA MET A 1 -30.75 14.15 23.57
C MET A 1 -29.54 13.26 23.31
N ALA A 2 -29.50 12.03 23.81
CA ALA A 2 -28.31 11.18 23.72
C ALA A 2 -28.16 10.57 22.31
N GLU A 3 -27.09 10.95 21.64
CA GLU A 3 -26.76 10.65 20.22
C GLU A 3 -26.53 9.15 19.93
N TYR A 4 -26.43 8.31 20.95
CA TYR A 4 -26.08 6.88 20.83
C TYR A 4 -27.17 5.91 21.31
N GLY A 5 -28.40 6.36 21.50
CA GLY A 5 -29.51 5.51 21.98
C GLY A 5 -29.90 4.37 21.02
N GLY A 6 -29.57 4.48 19.72
CA GLY A 6 -29.99 3.52 18.68
C GLY A 6 -28.94 2.50 18.24
N VAL A 7 -27.76 2.43 18.86
CA VAL A 7 -26.68 1.55 18.39
C VAL A 7 -26.92 0.11 18.84
N GLN A 8 -27.05 -0.83 17.89
CA GLN A 8 -27.19 -2.26 18.18
C GLN A 8 -25.89 -2.82 18.78
N LYS A 9 -25.92 -3.26 20.05
CA LYS A 9 -24.77 -3.79 20.81
C LYS A 9 -24.59 -5.32 20.68
N GLY A 10 -24.87 -5.91 19.52
CA GLY A 10 -24.81 -7.37 19.29
C GLY A 10 -23.85 -7.77 18.18
N SER A 11 -23.40 -9.03 18.17
CA SER A 11 -22.58 -9.59 17.09
C SER A 11 -23.34 -9.53 15.75
N LEU A 12 -22.74 -8.95 14.71
CA LEU A 12 -23.33 -8.79 13.39
C LEU A 12 -23.67 -10.16 12.76
N LYS A 13 -24.96 -10.46 12.61
CA LYS A 13 -25.47 -11.66 11.93
C LYS A 13 -25.75 -11.33 10.46
N LEU A 14 -24.87 -11.77 9.56
CA LEU A 14 -25.04 -11.59 8.12
C LEU A 14 -26.03 -12.62 7.56
N LYS A 15 -27.06 -12.15 6.87
CA LYS A 15 -28.06 -13.01 6.21
C LYS A 15 -27.39 -13.72 5.02
N GLY A 16 -27.26 -15.05 5.11
CA GLY A 16 -26.60 -15.90 4.11
C GLY A 16 -25.48 -16.79 4.67
N THR A 17 -24.97 -16.46 5.86
CA THR A 17 -24.06 -17.33 6.64
C THR A 17 -24.82 -18.03 7.75
N GLY A 18 -25.56 -19.08 7.40
CA GLY A 18 -25.94 -20.09 8.39
C GLY A 18 -24.70 -20.78 8.94
N ASP A 19 -24.79 -21.33 10.16
CA ASP A 19 -23.68 -21.91 10.92
C ASP A 19 -22.79 -22.80 10.03
N ILE A 20 -21.59 -22.31 9.73
CA ILE A 20 -20.65 -23.00 8.84
C ILE A 20 -20.04 -24.15 9.62
N SER A 21 -20.66 -25.33 9.52
CA SER A 21 -20.10 -26.57 10.06
C SER A 21 -18.71 -26.85 9.46
N ALA A 22 -17.81 -27.40 10.29
CA ALA A 22 -16.40 -27.60 9.96
C ALA A 22 -16.14 -28.36 8.64
N GLY A 23 -17.08 -29.23 8.22
CA GLY A 23 -17.03 -29.95 6.95
C GLY A 23 -17.15 -29.05 5.70
N LYS A 24 -17.98 -28.00 5.74
CA LYS A 24 -18.07 -27.03 4.63
C LYS A 24 -16.81 -26.17 4.52
N LYS A 25 -16.15 -25.87 5.65
CA LYS A 25 -14.90 -25.11 5.68
C LYS A 25 -13.74 -25.88 5.03
N LYS A 26 -13.63 -27.20 5.28
CA LYS A 26 -12.62 -28.06 4.64
C LYS A 26 -12.85 -28.19 3.13
N LYS A 27 -14.08 -28.44 2.69
CA LYS A 27 -14.43 -28.52 1.25
C LYS A 27 -14.23 -27.20 0.50
N LYS A 28 -14.44 -26.05 1.16
CA LYS A 28 -14.16 -24.72 0.59
C LYS A 28 -12.65 -24.49 0.43
N LYS A 29 -11.84 -24.89 1.41
CA LYS A 29 -10.36 -24.79 1.37
C LYS A 29 -9.75 -25.64 0.25
N ASP A 30 -10.21 -26.88 0.05
CA ASP A 30 -9.71 -27.74 -1.03
C ASP A 30 -10.07 -27.20 -2.42
N LYS A 31 -11.26 -26.61 -2.57
CA LYS A 31 -11.68 -25.97 -3.83
C LYS A 31 -10.86 -24.69 -4.13
N GLU A 32 -10.39 -24.01 -3.10
CA GLU A 32 -9.57 -22.80 -3.21
C GLU A 32 -8.11 -23.14 -3.56
N MET A 33 -7.51 -24.14 -2.90
CA MET A 33 -6.19 -24.69 -3.26
C MET A 33 -6.16 -25.16 -4.72
N LYS A 34 -7.18 -25.90 -5.16
CA LYS A 34 -7.27 -26.38 -6.55
C LYS A 34 -7.47 -25.27 -7.58
N ARG A 35 -7.96 -24.10 -7.17
CA ARG A 35 -8.04 -22.89 -8.02
C ARG A 35 -6.69 -22.17 -8.06
N LEU A 36 -6.01 -22.05 -6.92
CA LEU A 36 -4.66 -21.50 -6.82
C LEU A 36 -3.66 -22.31 -7.65
N GLU A 37 -3.67 -23.65 -7.55
CA GLU A 37 -2.80 -24.52 -8.35
C GLU A 37 -3.06 -24.36 -9.85
N LYS A 38 -4.34 -24.27 -10.26
CA LYS A 38 -4.69 -24.02 -11.67
C LYS A 38 -4.24 -22.64 -12.13
N GLN A 39 -4.36 -21.62 -11.28
CA GLN A 39 -3.94 -20.26 -11.59
C GLN A 39 -2.41 -20.15 -11.73
N VAL A 40 -1.67 -20.84 -10.85
CA VAL A 40 -0.20 -20.94 -10.92
C VAL A 40 0.24 -21.70 -12.17
N LEU A 41 -0.44 -22.80 -12.50
CA LEU A 41 -0.12 -23.58 -13.70
C LEU A 41 -0.40 -22.80 -14.99
N THR A 42 -1.50 -22.04 -15.05
CA THR A 42 -1.81 -21.17 -16.21
C THR A 42 -0.81 -20.05 -16.37
N THR A 43 -0.38 -19.42 -15.26
CA THR A 43 0.67 -18.38 -15.33
C THR A 43 2.00 -18.94 -15.81
N SER A 44 2.35 -20.17 -15.46
CA SER A 44 3.58 -20.82 -15.92
C SER A 44 3.53 -21.24 -17.40
N THR A 45 2.37 -21.70 -17.91
CA THR A 45 2.23 -22.05 -19.34
C THR A 45 2.14 -20.84 -20.27
N ASP A 46 1.63 -19.71 -19.78
CA ASP A 46 1.64 -18.44 -20.53
C ASP A 46 3.05 -17.84 -20.62
N GLU A 47 3.93 -18.12 -19.65
CA GLU A 47 5.35 -17.72 -19.70
C GLU A 47 6.20 -18.57 -20.66
N GLU A 48 5.81 -19.82 -20.94
CA GLU A 48 6.55 -20.69 -21.86
C GLU A 48 6.17 -20.48 -23.33
N THR A 49 4.93 -20.08 -23.63
CA THR A 49 4.45 -19.89 -25.02
C THR A 49 4.62 -18.47 -25.57
N THR A 50 4.98 -17.49 -24.74
CA THR A 50 5.16 -16.08 -25.13
C THR A 50 6.63 -15.66 -25.29
N LYS A 51 7.57 -16.60 -25.40
CA LYS A 51 8.96 -16.36 -25.81
C LYS A 51 9.10 -15.98 -27.31
N LYS A 52 8.15 -15.23 -27.87
CA LYS A 52 8.49 -14.30 -28.96
C LYS A 52 9.33 -13.23 -28.30
N ALA A 53 10.65 -13.26 -28.51
CA ALA A 53 11.62 -12.34 -27.94
C ALA A 53 10.98 -10.97 -27.68
N TYR A 54 10.80 -10.61 -26.41
CA TYR A 54 10.29 -9.30 -26.02
C TYR A 54 11.34 -8.29 -26.48
N VAL A 55 11.18 -7.79 -27.71
CA VAL A 55 12.03 -6.73 -28.24
C VAL A 55 11.64 -5.49 -27.46
N ASP A 56 12.53 -5.02 -26.60
CA ASP A 56 12.31 -3.82 -25.83
C ASP A 56 12.13 -2.64 -26.79
N LYS A 57 10.90 -2.13 -26.89
CA LYS A 57 10.53 -1.00 -27.77
C LYS A 57 10.94 0.33 -27.17
N ARG A 58 11.59 0.34 -26.00
CA ARG A 58 12.01 1.54 -25.31
C ARG A 58 13.10 2.26 -26.08
N THR A 59 13.03 3.59 -26.04
CA THR A 59 14.10 4.42 -26.61
C THR A 59 15.38 4.30 -25.77
N PRO A 60 16.57 4.59 -26.34
CA PRO A 60 17.81 4.62 -25.56
C PRO A 60 17.73 5.55 -24.34
N ALA A 61 16.99 6.66 -24.45
CA ALA A 61 16.76 7.58 -23.35
C ALA A 61 15.89 6.97 -22.23
N GLN A 62 14.84 6.21 -22.59
CA GLN A 62 14.00 5.50 -21.62
C GLN A 62 14.80 4.41 -20.89
N ILE A 63 15.62 3.64 -21.62
CA ILE A 63 16.49 2.63 -21.02
C ILE A 63 17.49 3.26 -20.04
N ALA A 64 18.08 4.41 -20.40
CA ALA A 64 18.99 5.13 -19.52
C ALA A 64 18.28 5.66 -18.26
N PHE A 65 17.06 6.19 -18.41
CA PHE A 65 16.25 6.65 -17.29
C PHE A 65 15.89 5.52 -16.33
N ASP A 66 15.44 4.38 -16.84
CA ASP A 66 15.07 3.22 -16.03
C ASP A 66 16.27 2.69 -15.24
N LYS A 67 17.45 2.57 -15.88
CA LYS A 67 18.70 2.19 -15.20
C LYS A 67 19.05 3.15 -14.05
N ILE A 68 18.82 4.45 -14.23
CA ILE A 68 19.05 5.45 -13.16
C ILE A 68 17.99 5.31 -12.07
N GLN A 69 16.73 5.08 -12.44
CA GLN A 69 15.64 4.90 -11.51
C GLN A 69 15.84 3.66 -10.65
N GLU A 70 16.26 2.53 -11.23
CA GLU A 70 16.59 1.29 -10.53
C GLU A 70 17.71 1.50 -9.50
N LYS A 71 18.79 2.19 -9.89
CA LYS A 71 19.87 2.55 -8.97
C LYS A 71 19.35 3.38 -7.78
N ARG A 72 18.57 4.43 -8.05
CA ARG A 72 17.98 5.29 -7.02
C ARG A 72 16.92 4.57 -6.19
N GLN A 73 16.26 3.57 -6.75
CA GLN A 73 15.23 2.80 -6.04
C GLN A 73 15.84 2.03 -4.88
N MET A 74 17.00 1.40 -5.07
CA MET A 74 17.71 0.71 -3.98
C MET A 74 18.04 1.67 -2.83
N GLU A 75 18.58 2.85 -3.15
CA GLU A 75 18.88 3.89 -2.15
C GLU A 75 17.60 4.38 -1.44
N ARG A 76 16.50 4.60 -2.18
CA ARG A 76 15.21 5.00 -1.61
C ARG A 76 14.63 3.92 -0.70
N ILE A 77 14.75 2.65 -1.06
CA ILE A 77 14.30 1.53 -0.24
C ILE A 77 15.10 1.50 1.07
N LEU A 78 16.43 1.59 0.98
CA LEU A 78 17.30 1.61 2.17
C LEU A 78 16.98 2.80 3.09
N ASN A 79 16.81 3.99 2.53
CA ASN A 79 16.46 5.20 3.28
C ASN A 79 15.06 5.14 3.90
N LYS A 80 14.08 4.52 3.24
CA LYS A 80 12.75 4.31 3.82
C LYS A 80 12.77 3.26 4.93
N ALA A 81 13.60 2.23 4.79
CA ALA A 81 13.77 1.17 5.78
C ALA A 81 14.53 1.67 7.03
N SER A 82 15.47 2.60 6.88
CA SER A 82 16.30 3.09 7.98
C SER A 82 15.52 3.87 9.05
N LYS A 83 14.43 4.55 8.67
CA LYS A 83 13.59 5.33 9.59
C LYS A 83 12.23 4.65 9.80
N THR A 84 11.92 4.32 11.06
CA THR A 84 10.57 3.91 11.47
C THR A 84 9.57 5.04 11.25
N HIS A 85 8.28 4.70 11.12
CA HIS A 85 7.24 5.71 10.93
C HIS A 85 7.20 6.71 12.09
N LYS A 86 7.30 6.22 13.34
CA LYS A 86 7.35 7.06 14.54
C LYS A 86 8.49 8.09 14.47
N ARG A 87 9.70 7.67 14.11
CA ARG A 87 10.86 8.56 13.97
C ARG A 87 10.66 9.61 12.86
N ARG A 88 9.99 9.24 11.76
CA ARG A 88 9.63 10.20 10.70
C ARG A 88 8.63 11.24 11.18
N VAL A 89 7.64 10.84 11.97
CA VAL A 89 6.67 11.78 12.57
C VAL A 89 7.35 12.69 13.58
N GLU A 90 8.22 12.15 14.44
CA GLU A 90 8.99 12.96 15.39
C GLU A 90 9.90 13.98 14.70
N GLU A 91 10.62 13.58 13.65
CA GLU A 91 11.47 14.47 12.85
C GLU A 91 10.65 15.55 12.15
N PHE A 92 9.47 15.19 11.63
CA PHE A 92 8.55 16.14 11.03
C PHE A 92 8.02 17.15 12.05
N ASN A 93 7.61 16.69 13.23
CA ASN A 93 7.15 17.59 14.29
C ASN A 93 8.26 18.53 14.77
N ARG A 94 9.48 18.01 14.97
CA ARG A 94 10.65 18.85 15.28
C ARG A 94 10.89 19.91 14.20
N HIS A 95 10.72 19.56 12.93
CA HIS A 95 10.87 20.52 11.84
C HIS A 95 9.79 21.61 11.89
N LEU A 96 8.54 21.24 12.16
CA LEU A 96 7.44 22.19 12.33
C LEU A 96 7.66 23.13 13.52
N ASP A 97 8.17 22.62 14.65
CA ASP A 97 8.49 23.44 15.82
C ASP A 97 9.57 24.50 15.53
N THR A 98 10.51 24.18 14.63
CA THR A 98 11.54 25.14 14.20
C THR A 98 11.06 26.14 13.15
N LEU A 99 9.89 25.91 12.56
CA LEU A 99 9.40 26.69 11.43
C LEU A 99 8.75 27.98 11.96
N THR A 100 9.06 29.10 11.31
CA THR A 100 8.55 30.40 11.73
C THR A 100 7.05 30.48 11.53
N GLU A 101 6.31 30.89 12.56
CA GLU A 101 4.86 31.09 12.47
C GLU A 101 4.49 32.18 11.44
N HIS A 102 5.36 33.18 11.28
CA HIS A 102 5.16 34.33 10.41
C HIS A 102 6.22 34.34 9.30
N TYR A 103 5.78 34.43 8.05
CA TYR A 103 6.64 34.39 6.86
C TYR A 103 7.03 35.78 6.34
N ASP A 104 6.57 36.83 7.00
CA ASP A 104 6.84 38.22 6.63
C ASP A 104 7.06 39.08 7.88
N ILE A 105 7.78 40.18 7.70
CA ILE A 105 8.17 41.06 8.81
C ILE A 105 6.97 41.96 9.14
N PRO A 106 6.58 42.08 10.42
CA PRO A 106 5.50 42.97 10.80
C PRO A 106 5.82 44.42 10.40
N LYS A 107 4.83 45.12 9.84
CA LYS A 107 4.97 46.53 9.43
C LYS A 107 5.10 47.43 10.67
N VAL A 108 5.76 48.57 10.51
CA VAL A 108 6.05 49.52 11.62
C VAL A 108 4.78 50.04 12.32
N SER A 109 3.65 50.10 11.62
CA SER A 109 2.35 50.47 12.20
C SER A 109 1.47 49.29 12.60
N TRP A 110 1.99 48.06 12.57
CA TRP A 110 1.26 46.86 12.96
C TRP A 110 1.00 46.88 14.47
N THR A 111 -0.21 47.28 14.84
CA THR A 111 -0.76 47.11 16.19
C THR A 111 -1.58 45.83 16.21
N LYS A 112 -1.53 45.11 17.33
CA LYS A 112 -2.13 43.79 17.50
C LYS A 112 -3.66 43.84 17.54
#